data_AF-A0A831NYH6-F1
#
_entry.id   AF-A0A831NYH6-F1
#
_cell.length_a   1.000
_cell.length_b   1.000
_cell.length_c   1.000
_cell.angle_alpha   90.00
_cell.angle_beta   90.00
_cell.angle_gamma   90.00
#
_symmetry.space_group_name_H-M   'P 1'
#
loop_
_entity.id
_entity.type
_entity.pdbx_description
1 polymer ?
#
loop_
_entity_poly.entity_id
_entity_poly.type
_entity_poly.pdbx_seq_one_letter_code
_entity_poly.pdbx_strand_id
1 'polypeptide(L)'
;SKKIMLAKGLKELKDKKIIDGRIYLCGETLRKRRNISAHPSEEDTTKEDATDILSFTTAICEYIYVLTIRYEEFIDREKNRKNK
;
A
#
# COMPACT_ATOMS: atom_id res chain seq x y z
N SER A 1 -4.41 5.78 24.17
CA SER A 1 -4.74 5.45 22.77
C SER A 1 -4.72 3.94 22.59
N LYS A 2 -5.81 3.33 22.08
CA LYS A 2 -5.88 1.86 21.90
C LYS A 2 -4.98 1.49 20.72
N LYS A 3 -3.88 0.76 20.96
CA LYS A 3 -2.94 0.34 19.90
C LYS A 3 -3.67 -0.56 18.91
N ILE A 4 -4.10 0.01 17.77
CA ILE A 4 -4.68 -0.77 16.69
C ILE A 4 -3.55 -1.62 16.11
N MET A 5 -3.73 -2.94 16.10
CA MET A 5 -2.79 -3.82 15.39
C MET A 5 -2.86 -3.51 13.91
N LEU A 6 -1.72 -3.38 13.22
CA LEU A 6 -1.66 -3.01 11.80
C LEU A 6 -2.60 -3.84 10.92
N ALA A 7 -2.68 -5.16 11.16
CA ALA A 7 -3.60 -6.07 10.48
C ALA A 7 -5.09 -5.65 10.64
N LYS A 8 -5.48 -5.27 11.85
CA LYS A 8 -6.83 -4.79 12.15
C LYS A 8 -7.10 -3.45 11.48
N GLY A 9 -6.13 -2.53 11.49
CA GLY A 9 -6.25 -1.25 10.80
C GLY A 9 -6.43 -1.41 9.29
N LEU A 10 -5.61 -2.26 8.65
CA LEU A 10 -5.75 -2.57 7.22
C LEU A 10 -7.13 -3.16 6.89
N LYS A 11 -7.60 -4.09 7.72
CA LYS A 11 -8.92 -4.69 7.54
C LYS A 11 -10.04 -3.65 7.68
N GLU A 12 -9.97 -2.78 8.68
CA GLU A 12 -10.95 -1.70 8.86
C GLU A 12 -10.97 -0.71 7.70
N LEU A 13 -9.81 -0.35 7.13
CA LEU A 13 -9.73 0.52 5.95
C LEU A 13 -10.39 -0.13 4.73
N LYS A 14 -10.17 -1.43 4.51
CA LYS A 14 -10.81 -2.20 3.44
C LYS A 14 -12.32 -2.28 3.66
N ASP A 15 -12.75 -2.65 4.87
CA ASP A 15 -14.16 -2.84 5.20
C ASP A 15 -14.94 -1.51 5.06
N LYS A 16 -14.29 -0.38 5.37
CA LYS A 16 -14.82 0.99 5.13
C LYS A 16 -14.68 1.47 3.69
N LYS A 17 -14.13 0.67 2.77
CA LYS A 17 -13.87 0.99 1.36
C LYS A 17 -12.97 2.22 1.16
N ILE A 18 -12.12 2.52 2.14
CA ILE A 18 -11.10 3.58 2.03
C ILE A 18 -9.94 3.10 1.16
N ILE A 19 -9.62 1.80 1.25
CA ILE A 19 -8.70 1.12 0.34
C ILE A 19 -9.44 -0.01 -0.38
N ASP A 20 -9.02 -0.31 -1.59
CA ASP A 20 -9.53 -1.47 -2.32
C ASP A 20 -8.90 -2.79 -1.81
N GLY A 21 -9.43 -3.90 -2.33
CA GLY A 21 -8.96 -5.24 -1.97
C GLY A 21 -7.51 -5.53 -2.38
N ARG A 22 -7.03 -4.91 -3.47
CA ARG A 22 -5.64 -5.09 -3.95
C ARG A 22 -4.67 -4.43 -2.98
N ILE A 23 -4.91 -3.18 -2.59
CA ILE A 23 -4.07 -2.46 -1.63
C ILE A 23 -4.08 -3.11 -0.25
N TYR A 24 -5.24 -3.62 0.17
CA TYR A 24 -5.32 -4.42 1.38
C TYR A 24 -4.41 -5.66 1.33
N LEU A 25 -4.46 -6.42 0.23
CA LEU A 25 -3.63 -7.62 0.06
C LEU A 25 -2.13 -7.26 0.04
N CYS A 26 -1.74 -6.19 -0.65
CA CYS A 26 -0.37 -5.69 -0.65
C CYS A 26 0.12 -5.38 0.77
N GLY A 27 -0.69 -4.69 1.58
CA GLY A 27 -0.37 -4.36 2.97
C GLY A 27 -0.22 -5.60 3.86
N GLU A 28 -1.09 -6.61 3.70
CA GLU A 28 -0.98 -7.87 4.43
C GLU A 28 0.27 -8.67 4.04
N THR A 29 0.64 -8.68 2.76
CA THR A 29 1.87 -9.34 2.28
C THR A 29 3.12 -8.70 2.90
N LEU A 30 3.22 -7.36 2.87
CA LEU A 30 4.34 -6.64 3.49
C LEU A 30 4.40 -6.88 5.00
N ARG A 31 3.24 -6.88 5.68
CA ARG A 31 3.17 -7.17 7.12
C ARG A 31 3.65 -8.57 7.45
N LYS A 32 3.27 -9.59 6.67
CA LYS A 32 3.74 -10.97 6.83
C LYS A 32 5.25 -11.05 6.63
N ARG A 33 5.78 -10.42 5.58
CA ARG A 33 7.23 -10.44 5.31
C ARG A 33 8.03 -9.77 6.42
N ARG A 34 7.58 -8.62 6.92
CA ARG A 34 8.17 -7.96 8.10
C ARG A 34 8.18 -8.87 9.32
N ASN A 35 7.09 -9.59 9.58
CA ASN A 35 7.01 -10.48 10.73
C ASN A 35 8.02 -11.64 10.61
N ILE A 36 8.19 -12.23 9.41
CA ILE A 36 9.18 -13.28 9.17
C ILE A 36 10.60 -12.76 9.41
N SER A 37 10.95 -11.60 8.83
CA SER A 37 12.28 -11.00 9.00
C SER A 37 12.59 -10.51 10.43
N ALA A 38 11.57 -10.36 11.28
CA ALA A 38 11.73 -9.92 12.67
C ALA A 38 11.86 -11.09 13.66
N HIS A 39 11.59 -12.32 13.23
CA HIS A 39 11.81 -13.52 14.03
C HIS A 39 13.18 -14.12 13.68
N PRO A 40 14.01 -14.49 14.68
CA PRO A 40 15.20 -15.28 14.45
C PRO A 40 14.76 -16.73 14.16
N SER A 41 14.30 -16.98 12.94
CA SER A 41 14.03 -18.31 12.40
C SER A 41 14.94 -18.59 11.21
N GLU A 42 15.12 -19.87 10.89
CA GLU A 42 16.15 -20.50 10.02
C GLU A 42 16.31 -19.95 8.58
N GLU A 43 15.49 -18.99 8.14
CA GLU A 43 15.62 -18.34 6.83
C GLU A 43 16.16 -16.91 6.99
N ASP A 44 17.45 -16.73 6.69
CA ASP A 44 18.05 -15.41 6.57
C ASP A 44 17.33 -14.60 5.48
N THR A 45 16.96 -13.35 5.79
CA THR A 45 16.46 -12.43 4.76
C THR A 45 17.60 -12.12 3.80
N THR A 46 17.46 -12.53 2.54
CA THR A 46 18.49 -12.31 1.54
C THR A 46 18.52 -10.84 1.09
N LYS A 47 19.60 -10.44 0.41
CA LYS A 47 19.68 -9.13 -0.25
C LYS A 47 18.57 -8.96 -1.31
N GLU A 48 18.24 -10.04 -2.01
CA GLU A 48 17.17 -10.06 -3.01
C GLU A 48 15.82 -9.77 -2.35
N ASP A 49 15.50 -10.47 -1.26
CA ASP A 49 14.29 -10.23 -0.48
C ASP A 49 14.14 -8.79 0.00
N ALA A 50 15.23 -8.20 0.51
CA ALA A 50 15.22 -6.81 0.95
C ALA A 50 14.98 -5.84 -0.23
N THR A 51 15.56 -6.15 -1.39
CA THR A 51 15.39 -5.35 -2.62
C THR A 51 13.95 -5.44 -3.13
N ASP A 52 13.36 -6.62 -3.11
CA ASP A 52 11.98 -6.87 -3.53
C ASP A 52 10.98 -6.17 -2.63
N ILE A 53 11.17 -6.24 -1.30
CA ILE A 53 10.32 -5.53 -0.33
C ILE A 53 10.37 -4.02 -0.58
N LEU A 54 11.57 -3.46 -0.77
CA LEU A 54 11.74 -2.03 -1.01
C LEU A 54 11.08 -1.61 -2.33
N SER A 55 11.39 -2.32 -3.42
CA SER A 55 10.85 -2.03 -4.75
C SER A 55 9.33 -2.13 -4.77
N PHE A 56 8.78 -3.16 -4.14
CA PHE A 56 7.34 -3.34 -4.04
C PHE A 56 6.66 -2.26 -3.18
N THR A 57 7.29 -1.86 -2.07
CA THR A 57 6.78 -0.77 -1.23
C THR A 57 6.76 0.55 -1.99
N THR A 58 7.81 0.85 -2.75
CA THR A 58 7.88 2.04 -3.63
C THR A 58 6.76 2.03 -4.65
N ALA A 59 6.54 0.90 -5.34
CA ALA A 59 5.47 0.77 -6.34
C ALA A 59 4.07 1.01 -5.76
N ILE A 60 3.82 0.60 -4.50
CA ILE A 60 2.55 0.88 -3.81
C ILE A 60 2.40 2.38 -3.54
N CYS A 61 3.46 3.05 -3.06
CA CYS A 61 3.45 4.48 -2.82
C CYS A 61 3.20 5.28 -4.11
N GLU A 62 3.87 4.91 -5.20
CA GLU A 62 3.64 5.52 -6.51
C GLU A 62 2.21 5.31 -6.99
N TYR A 63 1.68 4.09 -6.87
CA TYR A 63 0.30 3.81 -7.22
C TYR A 63 -0.70 4.64 -6.39
N ILE A 64 -0.48 4.79 -5.08
CA ILE A 64 -1.42 5.55 -4.24
C ILE A 64 -1.31 7.05 -4.51
N TYR A 65 -0.11 7.62 -4.51
CA TYR A 65 0.04 9.07 -4.55
C TYR A 65 0.11 9.60 -5.97
N VAL A 66 0.95 9.01 -6.82
CA VAL A 66 1.16 9.52 -8.18
C VAL A 66 -0.07 9.28 -9.03
N LEU A 67 -0.66 8.08 -8.99
CA LEU A 67 -1.85 7.81 -9.80
C LEU A 67 -3.03 8.68 -9.36
N THR A 68 -3.27 8.80 -8.05
CA THR A 68 -4.36 9.63 -7.51
C THR A 68 -4.24 11.07 -7.95
N ILE A 69 -3.07 11.70 -7.74
CA ILE A 69 -2.83 13.09 -8.15
C ILE A 69 -3.04 13.25 -9.66
N ARG A 70 -2.45 12.37 -10.47
CA ARG A 70 -2.56 12.46 -11.93
C ARG A 70 -4.00 12.26 -12.42
N TYR A 71 -4.78 11.42 -11.75
CA TYR A 71 -6.18 11.21 -12.04
C TYR A 71 -7.02 12.45 -11.69
N GLU A 72 -6.82 13.03 -10.51
CA GLU A 72 -7.51 14.26 -10.09
C GLU A 72 -7.23 15.41 -11.06
N GLU A 73 -5.96 15.65 -11.39
CA GLU A 73 -5.56 16.65 -12.39
C GLU A 73 -6.23 16.41 -13.75
N PHE A 74 -6.31 15.15 -14.18
CA PHE A 74 -6.95 14.81 -15.44
C PHE A 74 -8.45 15.13 -15.42
N ILE A 75 -9.16 14.71 -14.37
CA ILE A 75 -10.59 14.96 -14.22
C ILE A 75 -10.90 16.46 -14.13
N ASP A 76 -10.08 17.23 -13.43
CA ASP A 76 -10.28 18.67 -13.31
C ASP A 76 -10.06 19.40 -14.64
N ARG A 77 -9.08 18.95 -15.44
CA ARG A 77 -8.94 19.42 -16.84
C ARG A 77 -10.19 19.12 -17.67
N GLU A 78 -10.77 17.92 -17.54
CA GLU A 78 -11.98 17.55 -18.29
C GLU A 78 -13.21 18.37 -17.87
N LYS A 79 -13.40 18.65 -16.58
CA LYS A 79 -14.49 19.52 -16.09
C LYS A 79 -14.37 20.93 -16.67
N ASN A 80 -13.16 21.48 -16.66
CA ASN A 80 -12.89 22.84 -17.17
C ASN A 80 -13.10 22.94 -18.69
N ARG A 81 -12.95 21.85 -19.45
CA ARG A 81 -13.31 21.81 -20.88
C ARG A 81 -14.81 21.84 -21.12
N LYS A 82 -15.61 21.20 -20.26
CA LYS A 82 -17.08 21.14 -20.42
C LYS A 82 -17.80 22.43 -20.02
N ASN A 83 -17.18 23.25 -19.17
CA ASN A 83 -17.72 24.52 -18.69
C ASN A 83 -17.33 25.72 -19.58
N LYS A 84 -16.67 25.48 -20.71
CA LYS A 84 -16.24 26.48 -21.69
C LYS A 84 -17.00 26.28 -22.99
#